data_AF-A0A960A2H5-F1
#
_entry.id   AF-A0A960A2H5-F1
#
_cell.length_a   1.000
_cell.length_b   1.000
_cell.length_c   1.000
_cell.angle_alpha   90.00
_cell.angle_beta   90.00
_cell.angle_gamma   90.00
#
_symmetry.space_group_name_H-M   'P 1'
#
loop_
_entity.id
_entity.type
_entity.pdbx_description
1 polymer ?
#
loop_
_entity_poly.entity_id
_entity_poly.type
_entity_poly.pdbx_seq_one_letter_code
_entity_poly.pdbx_strand_id
1 'polypeptide(L)'
;MSEWRRTDEAVAVDDAIRAIDSGAAWAVLWCGGEVSRSTDSPVDDEAVSYARAHVIEPARRKRLQEKARRKGRTKTVVMAERWQNDRDHPMIVFYEAGPHLLPERDDP
;
A
#
# COMPACT_ATOMS: atom_id res chain seq x y z
N MET A 1 11.52 17.34 13.63
CA MET A 1 10.98 16.33 12.70
C MET A 1 9.89 17.02 11.90
N SER A 2 9.82 16.80 10.58
CA SER A 2 8.66 17.24 9.80
C SER A 2 7.42 16.47 10.26
N GLU A 3 6.32 17.18 10.46
CA GLU A 3 5.02 16.57 10.75
C GLU A 3 4.45 16.03 9.44
N TRP A 4 4.29 14.71 9.35
CA TRP A 4 3.60 14.08 8.24
C TRP A 4 2.10 14.08 8.49
N ARG A 5 1.35 14.58 7.52
CA ARG A 5 -0.12 14.63 7.53
C ARG A 5 -0.65 13.64 6.50
N ARG A 6 -1.51 12.75 6.98
CA ARG A 6 -2.31 11.86 6.13
C ARG A 6 -3.33 12.73 5.38
N THR A 7 -3.41 12.57 4.06
CA THR A 7 -4.38 13.31 3.24
C THR A 7 -5.70 12.56 3.06
N ASP A 8 -5.75 11.29 3.49
CA ASP A 8 -6.78 10.30 3.19
C ASP A 8 -7.02 10.05 1.68
N GLU A 9 -6.18 10.61 0.80
CA GLU A 9 -6.15 10.35 -0.64
C GLU A 9 -5.55 8.95 -0.89
N ALA A 10 -6.41 7.98 -1.21
CA ALA A 10 -5.98 6.69 -1.74
C ALA A 10 -5.48 6.85 -3.18
N VAL A 11 -4.29 6.35 -3.48
CA VAL A 11 -3.62 6.53 -4.77
C VAL A 11 -3.79 5.28 -5.64
N ALA A 12 -3.96 5.47 -6.94
CA ALA A 12 -3.93 4.38 -7.93
C ALA A 12 -2.56 3.68 -7.93
N VAL A 13 -2.50 2.40 -8.32
CA VAL A 13 -1.28 1.60 -8.21
C VAL A 13 -0.16 2.18 -9.06
N ASP A 14 -0.47 2.49 -10.32
CA ASP A 14 0.49 3.04 -11.28
C ASP A 14 1.07 4.37 -10.80
N ASP A 15 0.25 5.25 -10.23
CA ASP A 15 0.69 6.58 -9.78
C ASP A 15 1.50 6.50 -8.48
N ALA A 16 1.13 5.60 -7.57
CA ALA A 16 1.89 5.32 -6.34
C ALA A 16 3.30 4.79 -6.66
N ILE A 17 3.40 3.86 -7.61
CA ILE A 17 4.68 3.28 -8.05
C ILE A 17 5.52 4.30 -8.83
N ARG A 18 4.92 5.06 -9.76
CA ARG A 18 5.61 6.13 -10.50
C ARG A 18 6.17 7.22 -9.58
N ALA A 19 5.45 7.57 -8.51
CA ALA A 19 5.94 8.55 -7.55
C ALA A 19 7.25 8.08 -6.88
N ILE A 20 7.35 6.79 -6.52
CA ILE A 20 8.54 6.18 -5.93
C ILE A 20 9.68 6.09 -6.93
N ASP A 21 9.39 5.66 -8.17
CA ASP A 21 10.38 5.65 -9.25
C ASP A 21 10.89 7.07 -9.59
N SER A 22 10.12 8.10 -9.24
CA SER A 22 10.50 9.52 -9.33
C SER A 22 11.20 10.07 -8.07
N GLY A 23 11.50 9.22 -7.08
CA GLY A 23 12.22 9.59 -5.86
C GLY A 23 11.35 10.10 -4.70
N ALA A 24 10.02 9.91 -4.73
CA ALA A 24 9.19 10.19 -3.56
C ALA A 24 9.54 9.28 -2.38
N ALA A 25 9.43 9.82 -1.16
CA ALA A 25 9.58 9.02 0.05
C ALA A 25 8.49 7.95 0.14
N TRP A 26 8.78 6.83 0.79
CA TRP A 26 7.78 5.78 0.99
C TRP A 26 7.93 5.08 2.33
N ALA A 27 6.81 4.49 2.78
CA ALA A 27 6.77 3.59 3.92
C ALA A 27 5.82 2.41 3.62
N VAL A 28 6.22 1.19 3.98
CA VAL A 28 5.35 0.01 3.99
C VAL A 28 5.04 -0.34 5.44
N LEU A 29 3.74 -0.37 5.77
CA LEU A 29 3.21 -0.72 7.08
C LEU A 29 2.64 -2.13 7.01
N TRP A 30 3.30 -3.07 7.69
CA TRP A 30 2.93 -4.48 7.69
C TRP A 30 1.86 -4.77 8.76
N CYS A 31 0.96 -5.74 8.52
CA CYS A 31 -0.05 -6.13 9.50
C CYS A 31 0.55 -6.69 10.80
N GLY A 32 1.83 -7.09 10.79
CA GLY A 32 2.59 -7.52 11.97
C GLY A 32 3.08 -6.38 12.87
N GLY A 33 2.88 -5.11 12.49
CA GLY A 33 3.44 -3.94 13.19
C GLY A 33 4.86 -3.57 12.77
N GLU A 34 5.46 -4.33 11.85
CA GLU A 34 6.73 -4.00 11.22
C GLU A 34 6.55 -2.82 10.24
N VAL A 35 7.60 -2.04 10.05
CA VAL A 35 7.63 -0.87 9.17
C VAL A 35 8.93 -0.85 8.38
N SER A 36 8.83 -0.66 7.07
CA SER A 36 9.95 -0.53 6.13
C SER A 36 9.86 0.81 5.41
N ARG A 37 10.96 1.53 5.20
CA ARG A 37 10.95 2.91 4.70
C ARG A 37 12.06 3.19 3.69
N SER A 38 11.83 4.18 2.83
CA SER A 38 12.80 4.71 1.86
C SER A 38 14.08 5.30 2.47
N THR A 39 14.14 5.47 3.79
CA THR A 39 15.28 6.00 4.55
C THR A 39 16.07 4.94 5.32
N ASP A 40 15.62 3.68 5.28
CA ASP A 40 16.32 2.59 5.96
C ASP A 40 17.59 2.20 5.18
N SER A 41 18.60 1.67 5.88
CA SER A 41 19.91 1.36 5.31
C SER A 41 20.36 -0.05 5.75
N PRO A 42 20.44 -1.04 4.83
CA PRO A 42 20.13 -0.94 3.41
C PRO A 42 18.65 -0.63 3.15
N VAL A 43 18.36 -0.10 1.96
CA VAL A 43 16.98 0.07 1.48
C VAL A 43 16.37 -1.31 1.26
N ASP A 44 15.12 -1.48 1.67
CA ASP A 44 14.36 -2.72 1.54
C ASP A 44 13.70 -2.80 0.16
N ASP A 45 14.49 -3.26 -0.81
CA ASP A 45 14.02 -3.51 -2.20
C ASP A 45 12.99 -4.65 -2.28
N GLU A 46 12.93 -5.54 -1.27
CA GLU A 46 11.93 -6.60 -1.19
C GLU A 46 10.54 -6.04 -0.90
N ALA A 47 10.42 -5.05 0.00
CA ALA A 47 9.16 -4.37 0.28
C ALA A 47 8.59 -3.63 -0.95
N VAL A 48 9.45 -2.98 -1.74
CA VAL A 48 9.03 -2.32 -2.99
C VAL A 48 8.62 -3.35 -4.05
N SER A 49 9.38 -4.44 -4.18
CA SER A 49 9.06 -5.54 -5.10
C SER A 49 7.75 -6.23 -4.73
N TYR A 50 7.52 -6.43 -3.43
CA TYR A 50 6.28 -6.94 -2.88
C TYR A 50 5.10 -6.02 -3.22
N ALA A 51 5.23 -4.72 -3.00
CA ALA A 51 4.20 -3.74 -3.32
C ALA A 51 3.83 -3.78 -4.82
N ARG A 52 4.80 -3.78 -5.74
CA ARG A 52 4.52 -3.88 -7.19
C ARG A 52 3.71 -5.13 -7.56
N ALA A 53 3.94 -6.25 -6.90
CA ALA A 53 3.22 -7.50 -7.17
C ALA A 53 1.86 -7.62 -6.43
N HIS A 54 1.62 -6.86 -5.37
CA HIS A 54 0.49 -7.08 -4.44
C HIS A 54 -0.43 -5.87 -4.19
N VAL A 55 -0.08 -4.67 -4.64
CA VAL A 55 -0.96 -3.49 -4.55
C VAL A 55 -2.11 -3.61 -5.55
N ILE A 56 -3.30 -3.19 -5.14
CA ILE A 56 -4.49 -3.17 -5.98
C ILE A 56 -5.21 -1.83 -5.92
N GLU A 57 -5.95 -1.52 -6.98
CA GLU A 57 -6.77 -0.32 -7.08
C GLU A 57 -7.79 -0.20 -5.92
N PRO A 58 -8.02 1.01 -5.36
CA PRO A 58 -8.95 1.22 -4.24
C PRO A 58 -10.38 0.71 -4.49
N ALA A 59 -10.87 0.81 -5.74
CA ALA A 59 -12.17 0.25 -6.14
C ALA A 59 -12.18 -1.30 -6.07
N ARG A 60 -11.10 -1.94 -6.53
CA ARG A 60 -10.92 -3.41 -6.48
C ARG A 60 -10.78 -3.89 -5.03
N ARG A 61 -10.11 -3.10 -4.17
CA ARG A 61 -9.98 -3.35 -2.72
C ARG A 61 -11.33 -3.51 -2.04
N LYS A 62 -12.26 -2.56 -2.22
CA LYS A 62 -13.59 -2.62 -1.58
C LYS A 62 -14.34 -3.92 -1.94
N ARG A 63 -14.34 -4.28 -3.24
CA ARG A 63 -14.93 -5.53 -3.74
C ARG A 63 -14.34 -6.78 -3.07
N LEU A 64 -13.00 -6.82 -2.92
CA LEU A 64 -12.30 -7.94 -2.29
C LEU A 64 -12.53 -8.00 -0.78
N GLN A 65 -12.55 -6.87 -0.07
CA GLN A 65 -12.86 -6.80 1.36
C GLN A 65 -14.28 -7.31 1.66
N GLU A 66 -15.27 -6.96 0.84
CA GLU A 66 -16.64 -7.47 1.00
C GLU A 66 -16.72 -8.99 0.75
N LYS A 67 -16.06 -9.50 -0.30
CA LYS A 67 -15.98 -10.95 -0.61
C LYS A 67 -15.25 -11.72 0.49
N ALA A 68 -14.20 -11.14 1.06
CA ALA A 68 -13.45 -11.67 2.18
C ALA A 68 -14.27 -11.77 3.48
N ARG A 69 -14.97 -10.69 3.86
CA ARG A 69 -15.83 -10.64 5.06
C ARG A 69 -16.89 -11.73 5.02
N ARG A 70 -17.49 -11.98 3.85
CA ARG A 70 -18.47 -13.07 3.64
C ARG A 70 -17.86 -14.47 3.78
N LYS A 71 -16.56 -14.65 3.55
CA LYS A 71 -15.86 -15.95 3.55
C LYS A 71 -14.94 -16.17 4.78
N GLY A 72 -14.95 -15.27 5.77
CA GLY A 72 -14.21 -15.43 7.04
C GLY A 72 -12.68 -15.47 6.95
N ARG A 73 -12.07 -14.76 5.99
CA ARG A 73 -10.62 -14.83 5.67
C ARG A 73 -9.81 -13.66 6.28
N THR A 74 -8.46 -13.78 6.39
CA THR A 74 -7.65 -12.92 7.30
C THR A 74 -6.30 -12.29 6.81
N LYS A 75 -5.58 -12.79 5.78
CA LYS A 75 -4.44 -12.09 5.08
C LYS A 75 -4.57 -12.27 3.55
N THR A 76 -3.98 -11.51 2.60
CA THR A 76 -3.46 -10.11 2.58
C THR A 76 -3.68 -9.39 1.21
N VAL A 77 -3.83 -8.06 1.20
CA VAL A 77 -4.15 -7.09 0.13
C VAL A 77 -3.36 -5.79 0.41
N VAL A 78 -2.68 -5.19 -0.57
CA VAL A 78 -1.93 -3.93 -0.37
C VAL A 78 -2.65 -2.72 -1.00
N MET A 79 -2.62 -1.57 -0.32
CA MET A 79 -3.16 -0.29 -0.81
C MET A 79 -2.14 0.83 -0.58
N ALA A 80 -2.07 1.81 -1.48
CA ALA A 80 -1.30 3.04 -1.32
C ALA A 80 -2.17 4.24 -0.90
N GLU A 81 -1.65 5.09 -0.01
CA GLU A 81 -2.21 6.41 0.31
C GLU A 81 -1.14 7.51 0.21
N ARG A 82 -1.57 8.73 -0.11
CA ARG A 82 -0.68 9.89 -0.13
C ARG A 82 -0.62 10.55 1.24
N TRP A 83 0.61 10.78 1.69
CA TRP A 83 0.93 11.59 2.85
C TRP A 83 1.75 12.80 2.38
N GLN A 84 1.66 13.91 3.09
CA GLN A 84 2.38 15.15 2.78
C GLN A 84 2.97 15.73 4.07
N ASN A 85 4.13 16.37 3.99
CA ASN A 85 4.71 17.06 5.15
C ASN A 85 4.41 18.57 5.13
N ASP A 86 4.94 19.28 6.14
CA ASP A 86 4.91 20.74 6.29
C ASP A 86 5.56 21.55 5.15
N ARG A 87 6.15 20.87 4.15
CA ARG A 87 6.87 21.44 3.00
C ARG A 87 6.35 20.91 1.67
N ASP A 88 5.13 20.37 1.65
CA ASP A 88 4.46 19.74 0.49
C ASP A 88 5.25 18.58 -0.16
N HIS A 89 6.27 18.02 0.51
CA HIS A 89 6.94 16.83 0.00
C HIS A 89 5.99 15.63 0.11
N PRO A 90 5.78 14.85 -0.97
CA PRO A 90 4.93 13.68 -0.94
C PRO A 90 5.65 12.48 -0.30
N MET A 91 4.87 11.66 0.40
CA MET A 91 5.23 10.29 0.78
C MET A 91 4.10 9.34 0.37
N ILE A 92 4.47 8.17 -0.16
CA ILE A 92 3.54 7.09 -0.48
C ILE A 92 3.57 6.08 0.67
N VAL A 93 2.43 5.86 1.33
CA VAL A 93 2.31 4.87 2.40
C VAL A 93 1.54 3.66 1.90
N PHE A 94 2.19 2.51 1.89
CA PHE A 94 1.55 1.23 1.61
C PHE A 94 1.08 0.57 2.90
N TYR A 95 -0.13 0.05 2.87
CA TYR A 95 -0.71 -0.71 3.95
C TYR A 95 -0.85 -2.15 3.51
N GLU A 96 -0.18 -3.07 4.19
CA GLU A 96 -0.63 -4.46 4.21
C GLU A 96 -1.96 -4.52 4.98
N ALA A 97 -3.03 -5.01 4.35
CA ALA A 97 -4.34 -5.21 4.98
C ALA A 97 -4.90 -6.60 4.62
N GLY A 98 -5.76 -7.21 5.42
CA GLY A 98 -6.45 -8.44 5.03
C GLY A 98 -7.56 -8.22 3.96
N PRO A 99 -7.99 -9.23 3.17
CA PRO A 99 -7.29 -10.48 2.86
C PRO A 99 -7.47 -11.03 1.41
N HIS A 100 -6.32 -11.24 0.76
CA HIS A 100 -6.03 -11.80 -0.56
C HIS A 100 -6.36 -10.97 -1.82
N LEU A 101 -5.32 -10.74 -2.63
CA LEU A 101 -5.40 -10.85 -4.09
C LEU A 101 -5.99 -12.21 -4.43
N LEU A 102 -7.30 -12.25 -4.64
CA LEU A 102 -7.90 -13.40 -5.29
C LEU A 102 -7.47 -13.35 -6.75
N PRO A 103 -6.84 -14.40 -7.32
CA PRO A 103 -6.90 -14.57 -8.77
C PRO A 103 -8.38 -14.56 -9.16
N GLU A 104 -8.73 -13.86 -10.24
CA GLU A 104 -10.08 -13.92 -10.80
C GLU A 104 -10.30 -15.31 -11.38
N ARG A 105 -10.75 -16.20 -10.50
CA ARG A 105 -11.51 -17.39 -10.85
C ARG A 105 -12.97 -17.03 -10.66
N ASP A 106 -13.78 -17.34 -11.67
CA ASP A 106 -15.22 -17.25 -11.61
C ASP A 106 -15.72 -17.98 -10.36
N ASP A 107 -16.67 -17.38 -9.62
CA ASP A 107 -17.42 -18.16 -8.63
C ASP A 107 -18.30 -19.16 -9.42
N PRO A 108 -18.42 -20.43 -8.97
CA PRO A 108 -19.31 -21.42 -9.59
C PRO A 108 -20.79 -21.12 -9.34
#